data_AF-A0A3M1CNS5-F1
#
_entry.id   AF-A0A3M1CNS5-F1
#
_cell.length_a   1.000
_cell.length_b   1.000
_cell.length_c   1.000
_cell.angle_alpha   90.00
_cell.angle_beta   90.00
_cell.angle_gamma   90.00
#
_symmetry.space_group_name_H-M   'P 1'
#
loop_
_entity.id
_entity.type
_entity.pdbx_description
1 polymer ?
#
loop_
_entity_poly.entity_id
_entity_poly.type
_entity_poly.pdbx_seq_one_letter_code
_entity_poly.pdbx_strand_id
1 'polypeptide(L)'
;MPANLTPEYKAAEQEYRQARDPSEKLACLERMLSLIPKHKGTEKMQADLKRRIAKLRDGLQKKSGRKGFAIKVEPEGAAQVVLIGPPNSGK
;
A
#
# COMPACT_ATOMS: atom_id res chain seq x y z
N MET A 1 13.69 18.87 14.00
CA MET A 1 13.79 19.68 12.76
C MET A 1 12.39 19.89 12.22
N PRO A 2 12.01 21.12 11.83
CA PRO A 2 10.71 21.35 11.21
C PRO A 2 10.66 20.61 9.87
N ALA A 3 9.59 19.86 9.64
CA ALA A 3 9.34 19.21 8.36
C ALA A 3 8.79 20.26 7.39
N ASN A 4 9.61 20.72 6.45
CA ASN A 4 9.15 21.58 5.35
C ASN A 4 8.31 20.74 4.38
N LEU A 5 7.04 20.54 4.73
CA LEU A 5 6.08 19.80 3.90
C LEU A 5 5.70 20.63 2.67
N THR A 6 5.71 19.99 1.51
CA THR A 6 5.34 20.62 0.24
C THR A 6 3.85 20.98 0.22
N PRO A 7 3.43 22.00 -0.57
CA PRO A 7 2.01 22.28 -0.81
C PRO A 7 1.26 21.05 -1.32
N GLU A 8 1.91 20.24 -2.15
CA GLU A 8 1.37 18.99 -2.68
C GLU A 8 1.07 17.97 -1.58
N TYR A 9 1.93 17.87 -0.56
CA TYR A 9 1.66 17.01 0.59
C TYR A 9 0.42 17.47 1.35
N LYS A 10 0.26 18.79 1.53
CA LYS A 10 -0.91 19.37 2.22
C LYS A 10 -2.20 19.15 1.43
N ALA A 11 -2.15 19.25 0.11
CA ALA A 11 -3.27 18.93 -0.78
C ALA A 11 -3.66 17.44 -0.65
N ALA A 12 -2.67 16.53 -0.73
CA ALA A 12 -2.91 15.10 -0.54
C ALA A 12 -3.46 14.77 0.87
N GLU A 13 -3.05 15.52 1.90
CA GLU A 13 -3.62 15.38 3.25
C GLU A 13 -5.08 15.84 3.30
N GLN A 14 -5.43 16.93 2.62
CA GLN A 14 -6.82 17.38 2.51
C GLN A 14 -7.68 16.37 1.76
N GLU A 15 -7.20 15.83 0.64
CA GLU A 15 -7.84 14.74 -0.11
C GLU A 15 -8.06 13.52 0.80
N TYR A 16 -7.05 13.09 1.55
CA TYR A 16 -7.18 11.99 2.53
C TYR A 16 -8.27 12.25 3.58
N ARG A 17 -8.41 13.49 4.07
CA ARG A 17 -9.45 13.87 5.04
C ARG A 17 -10.85 13.87 4.43
N GLN A 18 -10.97 14.22 3.15
CA GLN A 18 -12.25 14.26 2.43
C GLN A 18 -12.68 12.87 1.92
N ALA A 19 -11.71 12.00 1.60
CA ALA A 19 -11.96 10.66 1.09
C ALA A 19 -12.88 9.87 2.02
N ARG A 20 -13.90 9.23 1.43
CA ARG A 20 -14.86 8.39 2.15
C ARG A 20 -14.60 6.92 1.91
N ASP A 21 -14.14 6.56 0.72
CA ASP A 21 -13.84 5.19 0.37
C ASP A 21 -12.49 4.73 0.96
N PRO A 22 -12.39 3.50 1.52
CA PRO A 22 -11.13 2.98 2.03
C PRO A 22 -10.02 2.85 0.96
N SER A 23 -10.36 2.63 -0.30
CA SER A 23 -9.40 2.52 -1.42
C SER A 23 -8.86 3.89 -1.81
N GLU A 24 -9.73 4.90 -1.86
CA GLU A 24 -9.33 6.30 -2.06
C GLU A 24 -8.42 6.77 -0.92
N LYS A 25 -8.76 6.44 0.33
CA LYS A 25 -7.91 6.72 1.50
C LYS A 25 -6.54 6.07 1.38
N LEU A 26 -6.47 4.83 0.88
CA LEU A 26 -5.21 4.13 0.65
C LEU A 26 -4.36 4.85 -0.40
N ALA A 27 -4.96 5.23 -1.54
CA ALA A 27 -4.27 5.96 -2.60
C ALA A 27 -3.74 7.32 -2.11
N CYS A 28 -4.54 8.05 -1.32
CA CYS A 28 -4.09 9.33 -0.74
C CYS A 28 -2.91 9.15 0.21
N LEU A 29 -2.92 8.12 1.07
CA LEU A 29 -1.79 7.84 1.96
C LEU A 29 -0.52 7.43 1.21
N GLU A 30 -0.63 6.63 0.14
CA GLU A 30 0.49 6.27 -0.73
C GLU A 30 1.07 7.53 -1.42
N ARG A 31 0.21 8.45 -1.86
CA ARG A 31 0.61 9.74 -2.43
C ARG A 31 1.32 10.62 -1.39
N MET A 32 0.77 10.75 -0.18
CA MET A 32 1.41 11.47 0.93
C MET A 32 2.79 10.90 1.26
N LEU A 33 2.95 9.57 1.26
CA LEU A 33 4.24 8.90 1.50
C LEU A 33 5.25 9.13 0.37
N SER A 34 4.80 9.33 -0.87
CA SER A 34 5.69 9.67 -2.00
C SER A 34 6.21 11.11 -1.89
N LEU A 35 5.34 12.03 -1.45
CA LEU A 35 5.61 13.48 -1.40
C LEU A 35 6.37 13.93 -0.15
N ILE A 36 6.33 13.14 0.93
CA ILE A 36 7.01 13.50 2.17
C ILE A 36 8.54 13.52 1.95
N PRO A 37 9.25 14.53 2.47
CA PRO A 37 10.71 14.54 2.45
C PRO A 37 11.31 13.27 3.09
N LYS A 38 12.48 12.82 2.60
CA LYS A 38 13.16 11.61 3.09
C LYS A 38 14.42 11.94 3.88
N HIS A 39 14.24 12.62 5.01
CA HIS A 39 15.33 12.97 5.92
C HIS A 39 14.93 12.73 7.38
N LYS A 40 15.89 12.88 8.30
CA LYS A 40 15.73 12.57 9.74
C LYS A 40 14.54 13.28 10.40
N GLY A 41 14.19 14.49 9.94
CA GLY A 41 13.06 15.27 10.46
C GLY A 41 11.68 14.66 10.20
N THR A 42 11.57 13.71 9.28
CA THR A 42 10.31 13.13 8.79
C THR A 42 10.17 11.63 9.03
N GLU A 43 11.15 10.98 9.66
CA GLU A 43 11.16 9.52 9.87
C GLU A 43 9.92 9.02 10.62
N LYS A 44 9.53 9.70 11.70
CA LYS A 44 8.34 9.34 12.49
C LYS A 44 7.05 9.45 11.66
N MET A 45 6.96 10.47 10.80
CA MET A 45 5.79 10.69 9.94
C MET A 45 5.74 9.64 8.82
N GLN A 46 6.87 9.29 8.23
CA GLN A 46 6.93 8.17 7.28
C GLN A 46 6.51 6.85 7.91
N ALA A 47 6.97 6.57 9.13
CA ALA A 47 6.60 5.37 9.87
C ALA A 47 5.09 5.31 10.15
N ASP A 48 4.49 6.44 10.56
CA ASP A 48 3.05 6.53 10.79
C ASP A 48 2.24 6.32 9.49
N LEU A 49 2.64 6.96 8.39
CA LEU A 49 2.01 6.76 7.08
C LEU A 49 2.06 5.28 6.64
N LYS A 50 3.24 4.65 6.72
CA LYS A 50 3.41 3.22 6.40
C LYS A 50 2.52 2.33 7.26
N ARG A 51 2.42 2.62 8.56
CA ARG A 51 1.55 1.88 9.49
C ARG A 51 0.08 2.00 9.11
N ARG A 52 -0.39 3.20 8.74
CA ARG A 52 -1.78 3.41 8.29
C ARG A 52 -2.08 2.70 6.99
N ILE A 53 -1.16 2.74 6.03
CA ILE A 53 -1.25 2.00 4.74
C ILE A 53 -1.40 0.50 5.00
N ALA A 54 -0.54 -0.09 5.83
CA ALA A 54 -0.60 -1.51 6.16
C ALA A 54 -1.95 -1.89 6.78
N LYS A 55 -2.42 -1.12 7.76
CA LYS A 55 -3.70 -1.36 8.42
C LYS A 55 -4.90 -1.32 7.46
N LEU A 56 -4.90 -0.38 6.51
CA LEU A 56 -5.96 -0.29 5.51
C LEU A 56 -5.90 -1.41 4.48
N ARG A 57 -4.69 -1.79 4.01
CA ARG A 57 -4.50 -2.94 3.12
C ARG A 57 -5.01 -4.23 3.74
N ASP A 58 -4.66 -4.50 5.00
CA ASP A 58 -5.15 -5.69 5.72
C ASP A 58 -6.67 -5.68 5.85
N GLY A 59 -7.26 -4.51 6.12
CA GLY A 59 -8.71 -4.34 6.23
C GLY A 59 -9.44 -4.60 4.90
N LEU A 60 -8.86 -4.17 3.78
CA LEU A 60 -9.39 -4.43 2.44
C LEU A 60 -9.28 -5.91 2.06
N GLN A 61 -8.15 -6.56 2.35
CA GLN A 61 -7.96 -8.00 2.10
C GLN A 61 -8.92 -8.88 2.93
N LYS A 62 -9.20 -8.50 4.18
CA LYS A 62 -10.15 -9.23 5.03
C LYS A 62 -11.60 -9.11 4.56
N LYS A 63 -11.99 -7.98 3.98
CA LYS A 63 -13.34 -7.79 3.40
C LYS A 63 -13.51 -8.53 2.07
N SER A 64 -12.43 -8.77 1.34
CA SER A 64 -12.42 -9.64 0.16
C SER A 64 -12.27 -11.12 0.53
N GLY A 65 -12.94 -11.60 1.58
CA GLY A 65 -13.10 -13.03 1.83
C GLY A 65 -13.50 -13.69 0.52
N ARG A 66 -12.58 -14.51 -0.02
CA ARG A 66 -12.49 -14.96 -1.42
C ARG A 66 -13.87 -15.30 -2.02
N LYS A 67 -14.54 -14.33 -2.65
CA LYS A 67 -15.66 -14.57 -3.58
C LYS A 67 -15.10 -14.68 -5.01
N GLY A 68 -14.10 -15.53 -5.18
CA GLY A 68 -13.43 -15.77 -6.45
C GLY A 68 -12.84 -17.16 -6.45
N PHE A 69 -12.67 -17.74 -7.65
CA PHE A 69 -12.12 -19.07 -7.87
C PHE A 69 -10.77 -19.21 -7.16
N ALA A 70 -10.77 -19.92 -6.02
CA ALA A 70 -9.55 -20.20 -5.28
C ALA A 70 -8.95 -21.48 -5.86
N ILE A 71 -7.98 -21.34 -6.76
CA ILE A 71 -7.18 -22.49 -7.18
C ILE A 71 -6.31 -22.89 -5.99
N LYS A 72 -6.60 -24.06 -5.41
CA LYS A 72 -5.78 -24.71 -4.40
C LYS A 72 -4.91 -25.74 -5.12
N VAL A 73 -3.60 -25.56 -5.05
CA VAL A 73 -2.64 -26.57 -5.52
C VAL A 73 -2.25 -27.39 -4.30
N GLU A 74 -2.59 -28.68 -4.28
CA GLU A 74 -2.21 -29.57 -3.19
C GLU A 74 -0.69 -29.75 -3.16
N PRO A 75 -0.06 -29.82 -1.97
CA PRO A 75 1.37 -30.11 -1.85
C PRO A 75 1.73 -31.47 -2.48
N GLU A 76 2.68 -31.48 -3.41
CA GLU A 76 3.17 -32.69 -4.07
C GLU A 76 4.67 -32.57 -4.39
N GLY A 77 5.38 -33.71 -4.38
CA GLY A 77 6.80 -33.78 -4.74
C GLY A 77 7.74 -33.15 -3.70
N ALA A 78 8.94 -32.79 -4.14
CA ALA A 78 9.97 -32.22 -3.26
C ALA A 78 9.80 -30.71 -2.98
N ALA A 79 9.11 -29.97 -3.87
CA ALA A 79 8.88 -28.54 -3.72
C ALA A 79 7.75 -28.02 -4.63
N GLN A 80 7.11 -26.92 -4.21
CA GLN A 80 6.23 -26.09 -5.04
C GLN A 80 6.93 -24.76 -5.37
N VAL A 81 6.91 -24.37 -6.64
CA VAL A 81 7.59 -23.16 -7.12
C VAL A 81 6.60 -22.29 -7.91
N VAL A 82 6.68 -20.97 -7.71
CA VAL A 82 5.86 -19.98 -8.44
C VAL A 82 6.78 -19.12 -9.30
N LEU A 83 6.47 -19.04 -10.60
CA LEU A 83 7.14 -18.14 -11.55
C LEU A 83 6.20 -16.97 -11.88
N ILE A 84 6.66 -15.75 -11.63
CA ILE A 84 5.86 -14.53 -11.88
C ILE A 84 6.59 -13.67 -12.89
N GLY A 85 5.93 -13.33 -14.00
CA GLY A 85 6.48 -12.47 -15.03
C GLY A 85 5.46 -11.93 -16.02
N PRO A 86 5.82 -10.87 -16.75
CA PRO A 86 5.01 -10.40 -17.87
C PRO A 86 5.00 -11.46 -18.99
N PRO A 87 4.00 -11.42 -19.90
CA PRO A 87 3.96 -12.31 -21.07
C PRO A 87 5.25 -12.23 -21.90
N ASN A 88 5.64 -13.34 -22.53
CA ASN A 88 6.83 -13.45 -23.39
C ASN A 88 8.18 -13.15 -22.71
N SER A 89 8.29 -13.35 -21.38
CA SER A 89 9.54 -13.10 -20.63
C SER A 89 10.48 -14.31 -20.50
N GLY A 90 10.15 -15.44 -21.13
CA GLY A 90 10.97 -16.66 -21.09
C GLY A 90 11.00 -17.36 -19.72
N LYS A 91 10.00 -17.08 -18.89
CA LYS A 91 9.74 -17.78 -17.61
C LYS A 91 8.76 -18.92 -17.81
#